data_AF-A0A256B6Y6-F1
#
_entry.id   AF-A0A256B6Y6-F1
#
_cell.length_a   1.000
_cell.length_b   1.000
_cell.length_c   1.000
_cell.angle_alpha   90.00
_cell.angle_beta   90.00
_cell.angle_gamma   90.00
#
_symmetry.space_group_name_H-M   'P 1'
#
loop_
_entity.id
_entity.type
_entity.pdbx_description
1 polymer ?
#
loop_
_entity_poly.entity_id
_entity_poly.type
_entity_poly.pdbx_seq_one_letter_code
_entity_poly.pdbx_strand_id
1 'polypeptide(L)'
;MSMKKNNQPRILVVTSCTGEKVFKPDEQLRIKDFENKTQLAIEEKRLSQYMCSAAEMYTGMQHLRLMEGINLFRKSLGEKSIDVNILSAGYGLIAEDRAIAPYEVTFNNMKGQEVDAWSKHLGIREDFEKAVHDYDLVFLLLGENYL
;
A
#
# COMPACT_ATOMS: atom_id res chain seq x y z
N MET A 1 -7.38 11.65 39.57
CA MET A 1 -6.44 10.98 38.64
C MET A 1 -6.65 11.56 37.26
N SER A 2 -5.76 12.45 36.82
CA SER A 2 -5.79 13.00 35.47
C SER A 2 -5.28 11.92 34.51
N MET A 3 -6.13 11.48 33.58
CA MET A 3 -5.69 10.65 32.46
C MET A 3 -4.69 11.50 31.67
N LYS A 4 -3.40 11.14 31.72
CA LYS A 4 -2.40 11.72 30.83
C LYS A 4 -2.94 11.54 29.41
N LYS A 5 -3.25 12.63 28.70
CA LYS A 5 -3.42 12.57 27.24
C LYS A 5 -2.17 11.88 26.71
N ASN A 6 -2.34 10.74 26.03
CA ASN A 6 -1.26 10.14 25.25
C ASN A 6 -0.87 11.18 24.19
N ASN A 7 0.18 11.95 24.48
CA ASN A 7 0.68 13.02 23.63
C ASN A 7 1.75 12.50 22.67
N GLN A 8 1.62 11.23 22.24
CA GLN A 8 2.51 10.63 21.26
C GLN A 8 2.10 11.12 19.87
N PRO A 9 3.07 11.48 19.02
CA PRO A 9 2.78 11.91 17.66
C PRO A 9 2.10 10.77 16.90
N ARG A 10 1.11 11.10 16.07
CA ARG A 10 0.55 10.17 15.09
C ARG A 10 1.54 10.06 13.93
N ILE A 11 2.02 8.85 13.67
CA ILE A 11 3.02 8.57 12.64
C ILE A 11 2.42 7.77 11.51
N LEU A 12 2.66 8.21 10.27
CA LEU A 12 2.34 7.47 9.06
C LEU A 12 3.63 7.11 8.31
N VAL A 13 3.71 5.89 7.80
CA VAL A 13 4.69 5.51 6.78
C VAL A 13 3.96 5.29 5.46
N VAL A 14 4.41 5.95 4.41
CA VAL A 14 4.00 5.66 3.03
C VAL A 14 5.17 4.97 2.32
N THR A 15 4.96 3.73 1.91
CA THR A 15 5.98 2.91 1.22
C THR A 15 5.51 2.50 -0.18
N SER A 16 6.41 2.11 -1.06
CA SER A 16 6.05 1.51 -2.35
C SER A 16 5.72 0.01 -2.19
N CYS A 17 4.83 -0.50 -3.04
CA CYS A 17 4.63 -1.94 -3.21
C CYS A 17 5.88 -2.64 -3.77
N THR A 18 5.96 -3.96 -3.65
CA THR A 18 7.04 -4.76 -4.24
C THR A 18 6.53 -5.70 -5.34
N GLY A 19 7.38 -5.97 -6.33
CA GLY A 19 7.08 -6.97 -7.38
C GLY A 19 6.91 -8.38 -6.80
N GLU A 20 7.76 -8.73 -5.83
CA GLU A 20 7.67 -9.98 -5.09
C GLU A 20 6.40 -10.04 -4.24
N LYS A 21 5.68 -11.15 -4.39
CA LYS A 21 4.41 -11.45 -3.73
C LYS A 21 4.39 -12.88 -3.21
N VAL A 22 3.63 -13.12 -2.14
CA VAL A 22 3.47 -14.45 -1.54
C VAL A 22 2.74 -15.42 -2.48
N PHE A 23 1.77 -14.93 -3.26
CA PHE A 23 1.08 -15.71 -4.28
C PHE A 23 1.45 -15.19 -5.68
N LYS A 24 1.77 -16.11 -6.59
CA LYS A 24 2.09 -15.82 -7.99
C LYS A 24 1.44 -16.86 -8.94
N PRO A 25 0.10 -16.98 -8.97
CA PRO A 25 -0.56 -17.85 -9.96
C PRO A 25 -0.27 -17.35 -11.38
N ASP A 26 -0.52 -18.16 -12.42
CA ASP A 26 -0.31 -17.68 -13.80
C ASP A 26 -1.32 -16.56 -14.17
N GLU A 27 -2.56 -16.70 -13.68
CA GLU A 27 -3.71 -15.83 -13.94
C GLU A 27 -3.86 -14.66 -12.95
N GLN A 28 -2.76 -14.08 -12.46
CA GLN A 28 -2.81 -12.87 -11.61
C GLN A 28 -3.43 -11.70 -12.36
N LEU A 29 -3.94 -10.72 -11.62
CA LEU A 29 -4.48 -9.50 -12.22
C LEU A 29 -3.42 -8.78 -13.07
N ARG A 30 -3.86 -8.10 -14.11
CA ARG A 30 -3.07 -7.26 -15.01
C ARG A 30 -3.70 -5.86 -15.06
N ILE A 31 -3.00 -4.93 -15.69
CA ILE A 31 -3.39 -3.51 -15.72
C ILE A 31 -4.85 -3.28 -16.15
N LYS A 32 -5.34 -4.06 -17.13
CA LYS A 32 -6.71 -3.98 -17.64
C LYS A 32 -7.78 -4.26 -16.58
N ASP A 33 -7.48 -5.13 -15.62
CA ASP A 33 -8.42 -5.48 -14.56
C ASP A 33 -8.65 -4.30 -13.60
N PHE A 34 -7.70 -3.37 -13.53
CA PHE A 34 -7.76 -2.16 -12.69
C PHE A 34 -8.37 -0.94 -13.41
N GLU A 35 -8.63 -1.02 -14.72
CA GLU A 35 -9.28 0.08 -15.48
C GLU A 35 -10.73 0.29 -15.03
N ASN A 36 -11.38 -0.75 -14.50
CA ASN A 36 -12.78 -0.70 -14.09
C ASN A 36 -12.99 -1.36 -12.73
N LYS A 37 -13.57 -0.61 -11.77
CA LYS A 37 -13.80 -1.10 -10.40
C LYS A 37 -14.73 -2.31 -10.32
N THR A 38 -15.73 -2.40 -11.19
CA THR A 38 -16.64 -3.56 -11.25
C THR A 38 -15.91 -4.79 -11.77
N GLN A 39 -15.08 -4.63 -12.81
CA GLN A 39 -14.24 -5.71 -13.32
C GLN A 39 -13.24 -6.19 -12.26
N LEU A 40 -12.56 -5.25 -11.58
CA LEU A 40 -11.64 -5.57 -10.50
C LEU A 40 -12.28 -6.45 -9.43
N ALA A 41 -13.49 -6.08 -8.97
CA ALA A 41 -14.19 -6.85 -7.94
C ALA A 41 -14.56 -8.28 -8.39
N ILE A 42 -14.87 -8.47 -9.68
CA ILE A 42 -15.14 -9.80 -10.24
C ILE A 42 -13.87 -10.64 -10.24
N GLU A 43 -12.74 -10.07 -10.67
CA GLU A 43 -11.47 -10.77 -10.76
C GLU A 43 -10.84 -11.03 -9.38
N GLU A 44 -10.98 -10.11 -8.43
CA GLU A 44 -10.62 -10.34 -7.02
C GLU A 44 -11.39 -11.54 -6.45
N LYS A 45 -12.69 -11.65 -6.76
CA LYS A 45 -13.51 -12.79 -6.33
C LYS A 45 -13.04 -14.11 -6.96
N ARG A 46 -12.60 -14.10 -8.22
CA ARG A 46 -12.01 -15.28 -8.88
C ARG A 46 -10.73 -15.73 -8.16
N LEU A 47 -9.95 -14.78 -7.66
CA LEU A 47 -8.68 -15.01 -6.96
C LEU A 47 -8.81 -15.07 -5.43
N SER A 48 -10.01 -15.27 -4.88
CA SER A 48 -10.26 -15.15 -3.44
C SER A 48 -9.39 -16.08 -2.57
N GLN A 49 -9.00 -17.25 -3.09
CA GLN A 49 -8.12 -18.19 -2.39
C GLN A 49 -6.67 -17.68 -2.22
N TYR A 50 -6.28 -16.68 -3.00
CA TYR A 50 -4.96 -16.04 -2.97
C TYR A 50 -5.01 -14.63 -2.37
N MET A 51 -6.16 -14.20 -1.84
CA MET A 51 -6.24 -12.91 -1.18
C MET A 51 -5.64 -12.97 0.22
N CYS A 52 -4.83 -11.98 0.55
CA CYS A 52 -4.35 -11.70 1.90
C CYS A 52 -4.18 -10.18 2.07
N SER A 53 -3.84 -9.72 3.26
CA SER A 53 -3.58 -8.29 3.49
C SER A 53 -2.40 -7.81 2.65
N ALA A 54 -2.35 -6.52 2.33
CA ALA A 54 -1.21 -5.94 1.61
C ALA A 54 0.11 -6.12 2.37
N ALA A 55 0.07 -6.07 3.71
CA ALA A 55 1.19 -6.39 4.60
C ALA A 55 1.75 -7.81 4.37
N GLU A 56 0.88 -8.79 4.14
CA GLU A 56 1.26 -10.19 3.90
C GLU A 56 1.57 -10.48 2.44
N MET A 57 0.90 -9.78 1.51
CA MET A 57 1.00 -10.02 0.08
C MET A 57 2.40 -9.73 -0.42
N TYR A 58 2.97 -8.59 -0.04
CA TYR A 58 4.27 -8.15 -0.53
C TYR A 58 5.43 -8.81 0.22
N THR A 59 6.41 -9.33 -0.52
CA THR A 59 7.53 -10.11 0.06
C THR A 59 8.91 -9.62 -0.38
N GLY A 60 9.00 -8.45 -1.01
CA GLY A 60 10.29 -7.86 -1.34
C GLY A 60 11.08 -7.44 -0.09
N MET A 61 12.41 -7.49 -0.17
CA MET A 61 13.29 -7.26 1.00
C MET A 61 13.06 -5.92 1.70
N GLN A 62 12.79 -4.84 0.94
CA GLN A 62 12.50 -3.52 1.50
C GLN A 62 11.21 -3.54 2.33
N HIS A 63 10.14 -4.16 1.81
CA HIS A 63 8.88 -4.36 2.54
C HIS A 63 9.08 -5.21 3.79
N LEU A 64 9.76 -6.36 3.68
CA LEU A 64 9.99 -7.25 4.83
C LEU A 64 10.74 -6.54 5.97
N ARG A 65 11.79 -5.77 5.65
CA ARG A 65 12.55 -5.00 6.64
C ARG A 65 11.77 -3.83 7.22
N LEU A 66 10.96 -3.16 6.41
CA LEU A 66 10.04 -2.14 6.90
C LEU A 66 9.07 -2.75 7.92
N MET A 67 8.37 -3.83 7.56
CA MET A 67 7.38 -4.47 8.41
C MET A 67 7.99 -5.01 9.71
N GLU A 68 9.23 -5.50 9.67
CA GLU A 68 10.00 -5.84 10.88
C GLU A 68 10.16 -4.63 11.82
N GLY A 69 10.56 -3.48 11.28
CA GLY A 69 10.68 -2.22 12.03
C GLY A 69 9.35 -1.71 12.59
N ILE A 70 8.29 -1.74 11.78
CA ILE A 70 6.92 -1.39 12.19
C ILE A 70 6.47 -2.27 13.38
N ASN A 71 6.70 -3.58 13.30
CA ASN A 71 6.36 -4.51 14.37
C ASN A 71 7.13 -4.23 15.67
N LEU A 72 8.43 -3.88 15.58
CA LEU A 72 9.22 -3.48 16.75
C LEU A 72 8.71 -2.17 17.36
N PHE A 73 8.30 -1.22 16.52
CA PHE A 73 7.73 0.05 16.93
C PHE A 73 6.40 -0.15 17.67
N ARG A 74 5.47 -0.92 17.08
CA ARG A 74 4.17 -1.26 17.67
C ARG A 74 4.30 -2.04 18.98
N LYS A 75 5.24 -2.98 19.08
CA LYS A 75 5.54 -3.69 20.33
C LYS A 75 6.01 -2.75 21.45
N SER A 76 6.70 -1.67 21.09
CA SER A 76 7.30 -0.74 22.05
C SER A 76 6.35 0.40 22.46
N LEU A 77 5.51 0.89 21.54
CA LEU A 77 4.69 2.10 21.71
C LEU A 77 3.18 1.84 21.59
N GLY A 78 2.78 0.63 21.24
CA GLY A 78 1.38 0.20 21.06
C GLY A 78 0.98 0.07 19.60
N GLU A 79 -0.03 -0.76 19.32
CA GLU A 79 -0.47 -1.08 17.95
C GLU A 79 -0.85 0.15 17.12
N LYS A 80 -1.44 1.17 17.75
CA LYS A 80 -1.89 2.41 17.10
C LYS A 80 -0.82 3.52 17.04
N SER A 81 0.43 3.18 17.31
CA SER A 81 1.53 4.17 17.35
C SER A 81 2.04 4.56 15.96
N ILE A 82 1.81 3.70 14.96
CA ILE A 82 2.27 3.90 13.59
C ILE A 82 1.35 3.20 12.60
N ASP A 83 0.94 3.93 11.57
CA ASP A 83 0.13 3.42 10.46
C ASP A 83 0.99 3.28 9.21
N VAL A 84 0.60 2.37 8.32
CA VAL A 84 1.32 2.08 7.08
C VAL A 84 0.36 2.12 5.90
N ASN A 85 0.68 2.98 4.92
CA ASN A 85 0.07 2.97 3.61
C ASN A 85 1.09 2.52 2.56
N ILE A 86 0.60 1.76 1.58
CA ILE A 86 1.38 1.17 0.50
C ILE A 86 0.89 1.75 -0.83
N LEU A 87 1.80 2.37 -1.57
CA LEU A 87 1.56 2.89 -2.90
C LEU A 87 1.75 1.76 -3.93
N SER A 88 0.64 1.35 -4.53
CA SER A 88 0.52 0.23 -5.46
C SER A 88 0.17 0.69 -6.87
N ALA A 89 0.91 0.19 -7.86
CA ALA A 89 0.60 0.43 -9.27
C ALA A 89 -0.71 -0.24 -9.74
N GLY A 90 -1.26 -1.19 -8.98
CA GLY A 90 -2.59 -1.76 -9.24
C GLY A 90 -3.67 -1.08 -8.39
N TYR A 91 -3.43 -0.97 -7.08
CA TYR A 91 -4.47 -0.62 -6.11
C TYR A 91 -4.48 0.85 -5.68
N GLY A 92 -3.55 1.68 -6.16
CA GLY A 92 -3.39 3.05 -5.67
C GLY A 92 -2.76 3.09 -4.28
N LEU A 93 -3.14 4.05 -3.45
CA LEU A 93 -2.68 4.14 -2.07
C LEU A 93 -3.61 3.35 -1.15
N ILE A 94 -3.08 2.31 -0.49
CA ILE A 94 -3.88 1.40 0.34
C ILE A 94 -3.28 1.22 1.73
N ALA A 95 -4.13 1.00 2.74
CA ALA A 95 -3.65 0.60 4.07
C ALA A 95 -3.07 -0.82 4.05
N GLU A 96 -2.16 -1.11 4.98
CA GLU A 96 -1.49 -2.41 5.08
C GLU A 96 -2.46 -3.60 5.28
N ASP A 97 -3.61 -3.36 5.92
CA ASP A 97 -4.62 -4.38 6.26
C ASP A 97 -5.62 -4.63 5.13
N ARG A 98 -5.58 -3.83 4.06
CA ARG A 98 -6.43 -4.03 2.89
C ARG A 98 -6.13 -5.39 2.27
N ALA A 99 -7.16 -6.23 2.17
CA ALA A 99 -7.07 -7.47 1.40
C ALA A 99 -6.89 -7.17 -0.10
N ILE A 100 -5.92 -7.81 -0.73
CA ILE A 100 -5.63 -7.66 -2.16
C ILE A 100 -5.40 -9.02 -2.83
N ALA A 101 -5.76 -9.12 -4.11
CA ALA A 101 -5.41 -10.27 -4.96
C ALA A 101 -3.99 -10.10 -5.57
N PRO A 102 -3.29 -11.19 -5.90
CA PRO A 102 -2.00 -11.11 -6.60
C PRO A 102 -2.16 -10.47 -7.98
N TYR A 103 -1.18 -9.67 -8.38
CA TYR A 103 -1.22 -8.90 -9.62
C TYR A 103 0.18 -8.65 -10.17
N GLU A 104 0.26 -8.36 -11.47
CA GLU A 104 1.48 -7.93 -12.16
C GLU A 104 1.22 -6.62 -12.90
N VAL A 105 1.49 -5.51 -12.19
CA VAL A 105 1.40 -4.13 -12.69
C VAL A 105 2.54 -3.34 -12.05
N THR A 106 3.23 -2.53 -12.85
CA THR A 106 4.37 -1.71 -12.41
C THR A 106 4.38 -0.35 -13.10
N PHE A 107 4.74 0.70 -12.36
CA PHE A 107 5.01 2.01 -12.96
C PHE A 107 6.31 2.05 -13.76
N ASN A 108 7.25 1.13 -13.50
CA ASN A 108 8.58 1.15 -14.12
C ASN A 108 8.56 0.99 -15.65
N ASN A 109 7.48 0.42 -16.20
CA ASN A 109 7.33 0.21 -17.64
C ASN A 109 6.51 1.34 -18.32
N MET A 110 6.08 2.34 -17.57
CA MET A 110 5.27 3.47 -18.05
C MET A 110 6.15 4.69 -18.26
N LYS A 111 5.83 5.52 -19.26
CA LYS A 111 6.39 6.87 -19.42
C LYS A 111 5.77 7.81 -18.40
N GLY A 112 6.44 8.93 -18.08
CA GLY A 112 5.95 9.90 -17.09
C GLY A 112 4.49 10.34 -17.29
N GLN A 113 4.09 10.67 -18.53
CA GLN A 113 2.69 11.03 -18.83
C GLN A 113 1.70 9.87 -18.60
N GLU A 114 2.12 8.63 -18.81
CA GLU A 114 1.30 7.43 -18.56
C GLU A 114 1.19 7.19 -17.05
N VAL A 115 2.27 7.38 -16.30
CA VAL A 115 2.27 7.34 -14.82
C VAL A 115 1.31 8.39 -14.26
N ASP A 116 1.34 9.63 -14.77
CA ASP A 116 0.45 10.71 -14.32
C ASP A 116 -1.03 10.37 -14.56
N ALA A 117 -1.35 9.93 -15.79
CA ALA A 117 -2.70 9.56 -16.17
C ALA A 117 -3.21 8.36 -15.36
N TRP A 118 -2.37 7.34 -15.18
CA TRP A 118 -2.71 6.15 -14.39
C TRP A 118 -2.86 6.48 -12.90
N SER A 119 -1.99 7.34 -12.36
CA SER A 119 -2.07 7.78 -10.96
C SER A 119 -3.32 8.59 -10.67
N LYS A 120 -3.75 9.42 -11.63
CA LYS A 120 -5.02 10.13 -11.58
C LYS A 120 -6.21 9.17 -11.65
N HIS A 121 -6.16 8.15 -12.51
CA HIS A 121 -7.19 7.11 -12.57
C HIS A 121 -7.34 6.37 -11.24
N LEU A 122 -6.22 6.06 -10.58
CA LEU A 122 -6.19 5.41 -9.27
C LEU A 122 -6.54 6.35 -8.11
N GLY A 123 -6.61 7.68 -8.32
CA GLY A 123 -6.88 8.65 -7.25
C GLY A 123 -5.76 8.80 -6.22
N ILE A 124 -4.52 8.46 -6.60
CA ILE A 124 -3.37 8.41 -5.68
C ILE A 124 -3.14 9.75 -4.99
N ARG A 125 -3.22 10.86 -5.75
CA ARG A 125 -2.95 12.19 -5.22
C ARG A 125 -3.97 12.57 -4.15
N GLU A 126 -5.25 12.44 -4.46
CA GLU A 126 -6.34 12.81 -3.57
C GLU A 126 -6.34 11.93 -2.31
N ASP A 127 -6.02 10.65 -2.44
CA ASP A 127 -5.97 9.74 -1.30
C ASP A 127 -4.71 9.95 -0.45
N PHE A 128 -3.58 10.33 -1.05
CA PHE A 128 -2.40 10.76 -0.31
C PHE A 128 -2.64 12.03 0.50
N GLU A 129 -3.20 13.08 -0.13
CA GLU A 129 -3.51 14.36 0.54
C GLU A 129 -4.44 14.14 1.74
N LYS A 130 -5.45 13.27 1.62
CA LYS A 130 -6.32 12.89 2.74
C LYS A 130 -5.57 12.10 3.81
N ALA A 131 -4.75 11.13 3.41
CA ALA A 131 -4.05 10.26 4.34
C ALA A 131 -3.09 11.02 5.24
N VAL A 132 -2.34 11.99 4.70
CA VAL A 132 -1.32 12.72 5.46
C VAL A 132 -1.88 13.80 6.38
N HIS A 133 -3.11 14.27 6.15
CA HIS A 133 -3.71 15.41 6.85
C HIS A 133 -3.71 15.26 8.38
N ASP A 134 -3.88 14.04 8.84
CA ASP A 134 -4.20 13.69 10.22
C ASP A 134 -2.98 13.27 11.06
N TYR A 135 -1.79 13.31 10.48
CA TYR A 135 -0.55 12.82 11.09
C TYR A 135 0.42 13.95 11.41
N ASP A 136 1.08 13.83 12.56
CA ASP A 136 2.10 14.79 13.00
C ASP A 136 3.44 14.57 12.29
N LEU A 137 3.69 13.32 11.86
CA LEU A 137 4.92 12.91 11.18
C LEU A 137 4.61 11.87 10.10
N VAL A 138 5.10 12.13 8.88
CA VAL A 138 4.96 11.23 7.75
C VAL A 138 6.34 10.86 7.20
N PHE A 139 6.63 9.56 7.14
CA PHE A 139 7.81 9.02 6.48
C PHE A 139 7.44 8.57 5.06
N LEU A 140 8.13 9.11 4.06
CA LEU A 140 8.00 8.68 2.67
C LEU A 140 9.18 7.77 2.32
N LEU A 141 8.88 6.47 2.14
CA LEU A 141 9.84 5.44 1.75
C LEU A 141 9.51 4.98 0.33
N LEU A 142 9.64 5.91 -0.62
CA LEU A 142 9.34 5.72 -2.03
C LEU A 142 10.64 5.71 -2.84
N GLY A 143 10.73 4.82 -3.83
CA GLY A 143 11.81 4.85 -4.81
C GLY A 143 11.63 6.01 -5.81
N GLU A 144 12.68 6.33 -6.56
CA GLU A 144 12.68 7.45 -7.53
C GLU A 144 11.52 7.40 -8.53
N ASN A 145 11.11 6.21 -8.97
CA ASN A 145 9.99 6.04 -9.91
C ASN A 145 8.60 6.29 -9.29
N TYR A 146 8.53 6.60 -8.00
CA TYR A 146 7.31 6.88 -7.24
C TYR A 146 7.29 8.31 -6.65
N LEU A 147 8.30 9.13 -6.95
CA LEU A 147 8.44 10.53 -6.54
C LEU A 147 8.33 11.46 -7.75
#